data_AF-A0A0K2TSX7-F1
#
_entry.id   AF-A0A0K2TSX7-F1
#
_cell.length_a   1.000
_cell.length_b   1.000
_cell.length_c   1.000
_cell.angle_alpha   90.00
_cell.angle_beta   90.00
_cell.angle_gamma   90.00
#
_symmetry.space_group_name_H-M   'P 1'
#
loop_
_entity.id
_entity.type
_entity.pdbx_description
1 polymer ?
#
loop_
_entity_poly.entity_id
_entity_poly.type
_entity_poly.pdbx_seq_one_letter_code
_entity_poly.pdbx_strand_id
1 'polypeptide(L)'
;AISHEILHVLGFMHEQNRPDRDNYIQINWNNIESNPRAYYQFARGKFPYEEMPECKTHLFYRLKPFVECYNGFETLTFGLPYDYKSVMHYTAFAYSKNGEPTMTPKFPTSNRIGGSFIGLTSLDFQKLNRFYQCSYNKIHFFQKYIFFIQINIYLSMG
;
A
#
# COMPACT_ATOMS: atom_id res chain seq x y z
N ALA A 1 12.73 -1.03 -2.21
CA ALA A 1 13.25 -1.34 -0.86
C ALA A 1 13.27 -0.07 -0.01
N ILE A 2 14.21 0.87 -0.16
CA ILE A 2 14.26 2.08 0.69
C ILE A 2 13.04 3.01 0.49
N SER A 3 12.64 3.28 -0.76
CA SER A 3 11.51 4.18 -1.03
C SER A 3 10.17 3.66 -0.48
N HIS A 4 10.01 2.34 -0.33
CA HIS A 4 8.83 1.72 0.27
C HIS A 4 8.74 2.07 1.75
N GLU A 5 9.84 1.87 2.49
CA GLU A 5 9.89 2.17 3.92
C GLU A 5 9.79 3.67 4.20
N ILE A 6 10.38 4.51 3.35
CA ILE A 6 10.23 5.97 3.46
C ILE A 6 8.76 6.37 3.29
N LEU A 7 8.03 5.78 2.33
CA LEU A 7 6.61 6.06 2.17
C LEU A 7 5.78 5.65 3.38
N HIS A 8 6.09 4.53 4.03
CA HIS A 8 5.46 4.17 5.31
C HIS A 8 5.71 5.23 6.39
N VAL A 9 6.96 5.70 6.52
CA VAL A 9 7.31 6.78 7.47
C VAL A 9 6.56 8.07 7.16
N LEU A 10 6.29 8.34 5.89
CA LEU A 10 5.51 9.48 5.41
C LEU A 10 3.98 9.27 5.52
N GLY A 11 3.52 8.15 6.09
CA GLY A 11 2.11 7.87 6.37
C GLY A 11 1.36 7.18 5.23
N PHE A 12 2.06 6.64 4.22
CA PHE A 12 1.43 5.86 3.16
C PHE A 12 1.40 4.38 3.52
N MET A 13 0.25 3.76 3.31
CA MET A 13 0.05 2.33 3.50
C MET A 13 0.01 1.62 2.15
N HIS A 14 -0.07 0.29 2.19
CA HIS A 14 -0.05 -0.50 0.96
C HIS A 14 -1.24 -0.24 0.03
N GLU A 15 -0.98 -0.25 -1.27
CA GLU A 15 -1.99 0.07 -2.30
C GLU A 15 -3.13 -0.95 -2.33
N GLN A 16 -2.82 -2.23 -2.12
CA GLN A 16 -3.85 -3.27 -2.01
C GLN A 16 -4.67 -3.18 -0.72
N ASN A 17 -4.36 -2.27 0.20
CA ASN A 17 -5.22 -1.97 1.34
C ASN A 17 -6.15 -0.81 1.03
N ARG A 18 -6.26 -0.31 -0.20
CA ARG A 18 -7.26 0.69 -0.52
C ARG A 18 -8.69 0.17 -0.27
N PRO A 19 -9.61 1.02 0.24
CA PRO A 19 -11.02 0.68 0.39
C PRO A 19 -11.69 0.29 -0.93
N ASP A 20 -11.29 0.93 -2.04
CA ASP A 20 -11.82 0.66 -3.39
C ASP A 20 -11.08 -0.45 -4.14
N ARG A 21 -10.11 -1.16 -3.52
CA ARG A 21 -9.26 -2.14 -4.20
C ARG A 21 -10.05 -3.23 -4.94
N ASP A 22 -11.21 -3.63 -4.40
CA ASP A 22 -11.95 -4.79 -4.90
C ASP A 22 -12.62 -4.47 -6.24
N ASN A 23 -12.60 -3.21 -6.68
CA ASN A 23 -12.93 -2.82 -8.06
C ASN A 23 -11.82 -3.16 -9.05
N TYR A 24 -10.57 -3.33 -8.60
CA TYR A 24 -9.37 -3.44 -9.42
C TYR A 24 -8.70 -4.81 -9.33
N ILE A 25 -8.68 -5.41 -8.14
CA ILE A 25 -8.09 -6.72 -7.88
C ILE A 25 -9.10 -7.66 -7.25
N GLN A 26 -8.86 -8.96 -7.41
CA GLN A 26 -9.52 -10.03 -6.68
C GLN A 26 -8.52 -10.65 -5.71
N ILE A 27 -8.90 -10.78 -4.44
CA ILE A 27 -8.13 -11.52 -3.45
C ILE A 27 -8.49 -13.00 -3.52
N ASN A 28 -7.49 -13.84 -3.79
CA ASN A 28 -7.61 -15.30 -3.83
C ASN A 28 -7.35 -15.88 -2.43
N TRP A 29 -8.34 -15.71 -1.55
CA TRP A 29 -8.23 -16.09 -0.14
C TRP A 29 -7.82 -17.54 0.13
N ASN A 30 -8.15 -18.45 -0.80
CA ASN A 30 -7.76 -19.86 -0.72
C ASN A 30 -6.26 -20.08 -0.91
N ASN A 31 -5.54 -19.15 -1.52
CA ASN A 31 -4.09 -19.22 -1.76
C ASN A 31 -3.28 -18.56 -0.64
N ILE A 32 -3.92 -17.78 0.24
CA ILE A 32 -3.24 -17.11 1.36
C ILE A 32 -2.91 -18.14 2.46
N GLU A 33 -1.73 -17.99 3.06
CA GLU A 33 -1.32 -18.71 4.26
C GLU A 33 -2.43 -18.76 5.32
N SER A 34 -2.65 -19.95 5.88
CA SER A 34 -3.74 -20.21 6.82
C SER A 34 -3.43 -19.70 8.24
N ASN A 35 -2.98 -18.45 8.38
CA ASN A 35 -2.74 -17.80 9.66
C ASN A 35 -3.38 -16.39 9.70
N PRO A 36 -3.88 -15.93 10.87
CA PRO A 36 -4.53 -14.63 10.97
C PRO A 36 -3.66 -13.45 10.55
N ARG A 37 -2.34 -13.55 10.73
CA ARG A 37 -1.39 -12.49 10.38
C ARG A 37 -1.36 -12.26 8.88
N ALA A 38 -1.35 -13.32 8.08
CA ALA A 38 -1.39 -13.25 6.62
C ALA A 38 -2.70 -12.63 6.13
N TYR A 39 -3.84 -13.02 6.69
CA TYR A 39 -5.12 -12.41 6.33
C TYR A 39 -5.21 -10.92 6.67
N TYR A 40 -4.62 -10.51 7.80
CA TYR A 40 -4.57 -9.11 8.21
C TYR A 40 -3.82 -8.21 7.20
N GLN A 41 -2.90 -8.77 6.41
CA GLN A 41 -2.17 -8.04 5.37
C GLN A 41 -3.03 -7.65 4.17
N PHE A 42 -4.20 -8.27 4.02
CA PHE A 42 -5.17 -8.00 2.96
C PHE A 42 -6.47 -7.39 3.50
N ALA A 43 -6.52 -7.00 4.77
CA ALA A 43 -7.63 -6.25 5.29
C ALA A 43 -7.72 -4.87 4.62
N ARG A 44 -8.94 -4.34 4.48
CA ARG A 44 -9.15 -3.05 3.79
C ARG A 44 -8.56 -1.92 4.64
N GLY A 45 -8.37 -0.76 4.03
CA GLY A 45 -8.15 0.48 4.75
C GLY A 45 -9.45 1.27 4.84
N LYS A 46 -9.51 2.19 5.78
CA LYS A 46 -10.73 2.95 6.08
C LYS A 46 -11.01 4.00 4.99
N PHE A 47 -12.22 4.01 4.43
CA PHE A 47 -12.70 5.11 3.58
C PHE A 47 -13.22 6.25 4.49
N PRO A 48 -12.97 7.53 4.17
CA PRO A 48 -13.38 8.65 5.02
C PRO A 48 -14.90 8.81 5.18
N TYR A 49 -15.72 8.06 4.45
CA TYR A 49 -17.18 8.18 4.42
C TYR A 49 -17.95 6.87 4.64
N GLU A 50 -17.28 5.77 5.01
CA GLU A 50 -17.93 4.47 5.27
C GLU A 50 -17.71 3.99 6.71
N GLU A 51 -18.79 3.52 7.35
CA GLU A 51 -18.71 2.77 8.61
C GLU A 51 -18.28 1.33 8.32
N MET A 52 -17.00 1.03 8.51
CA MET A 52 -16.45 -0.31 8.38
C MET A 52 -15.91 -0.78 9.73
N PRO A 53 -16.21 -2.01 10.20
CA PRO A 53 -15.69 -2.50 11.47
C PRO A 53 -14.19 -2.78 11.40
N GLU A 54 -13.50 -2.67 12.53
CA GLU A 54 -12.09 -3.03 12.65
C GLU A 54 -11.91 -4.56 12.63
N CYS A 55 -10.85 -5.03 11.99
CA CYS A 55 -10.49 -6.44 11.96
C CYS A 55 -10.08 -6.95 13.34
N LYS A 56 -10.98 -7.67 14.00
CA LYS A 56 -10.69 -8.34 15.27
C LYS A 56 -10.25 -9.79 15.03
N THR A 57 -9.18 -10.21 15.69
CA THR A 57 -8.66 -11.58 15.66
C THR A 57 -9.51 -12.52 16.53
N HIS A 58 -10.80 -12.68 16.19
CA HIS A 58 -11.58 -13.76 16.78
C HIS A 58 -11.22 -15.07 16.05
N LEU A 59 -10.46 -15.91 16.76
CA LEU A 59 -9.76 -17.13 16.35
C LEU A 59 -10.56 -18.20 15.55
N PHE A 60 -11.82 -17.98 15.18
CA PHE A 60 -12.72 -19.05 14.73
C PHE A 60 -13.51 -18.83 13.44
N TYR A 61 -13.38 -17.71 12.73
CA TYR A 61 -14.18 -17.47 11.53
C TYR A 61 -13.33 -17.46 10.26
N ARG A 62 -13.57 -18.49 9.41
CA ARG A 62 -13.10 -18.58 8.02
C ARG A 62 -13.29 -17.24 7.32
N LEU A 63 -12.21 -16.66 6.78
CA LEU A 63 -12.08 -15.59 5.76
C LEU A 63 -13.01 -14.35 5.81
N LYS A 64 -14.31 -14.53 6.01
CA LYS A 64 -15.35 -13.52 6.11
C LYS A 64 -15.00 -12.31 6.99
N PRO A 65 -14.39 -12.46 8.18
CA PRO A 65 -14.06 -11.29 8.99
C PRO A 65 -13.16 -10.31 8.23
N PHE A 66 -12.11 -10.81 7.55
CA PHE A 66 -11.07 -9.99 6.93
C PHE A 66 -11.49 -9.32 5.61
N VAL A 67 -12.49 -9.88 4.93
CA VAL A 67 -13.04 -9.30 3.70
C VAL A 67 -13.84 -8.04 4.00
N GLU A 68 -14.44 -7.96 5.20
CA GLU A 68 -15.47 -6.96 5.55
C GLU A 68 -14.98 -5.97 6.64
N CYS A 69 -13.67 -5.87 6.88
CA CYS A 69 -13.10 -5.02 7.93
C CYS A 69 -11.87 -4.23 7.49
N TYR A 70 -11.49 -3.23 8.32
CA TYR A 70 -10.23 -2.49 8.15
C TYR A 70 -9.16 -2.85 9.19
N ASN A 71 -7.88 -2.71 8.80
CA ASN A 71 -6.72 -3.08 9.62
C ASN A 71 -6.21 -1.98 10.56
N GLY A 72 -7.04 -1.01 10.93
CA GLY A 72 -6.63 0.12 11.76
C GLY A 72 -5.97 1.28 11.01
N PHE A 73 -5.54 1.11 9.74
CA PHE A 73 -4.90 2.17 8.97
C PHE A 73 -5.83 2.80 7.93
N GLU A 74 -5.77 4.12 7.78
CA GLU A 74 -6.52 4.85 6.76
C GLU A 74 -5.72 4.88 5.45
N THR A 75 -6.31 4.37 4.36
CA THR A 75 -5.72 4.41 3.02
C THR A 75 -6.56 5.32 2.14
N LEU A 76 -6.14 6.58 2.03
CA LEU A 76 -6.83 7.54 1.19
C LEU A 76 -6.47 7.33 -0.28
N THR A 77 -7.47 7.38 -1.16
CA THR A 77 -7.26 7.33 -2.62
C THR A 77 -6.72 8.63 -3.17
N PHE A 78 -6.91 9.74 -2.45
CA PHE A 78 -6.66 11.12 -2.90
C PHE A 78 -7.35 11.47 -4.22
N GLY A 79 -8.42 10.75 -4.61
CA GLY A 79 -9.06 10.89 -5.92
C GLY A 79 -8.13 10.52 -7.09
N LEU A 80 -7.17 9.62 -6.86
CA LEU A 80 -6.27 9.08 -7.87
C LEU A 80 -6.66 7.64 -8.25
N PRO A 81 -6.38 7.23 -9.51
CA PRO A 81 -6.65 5.87 -9.96
C PRO A 81 -5.81 4.85 -9.16
N TYR A 82 -6.24 3.58 -9.23
CA TYR A 82 -5.50 2.47 -8.62
C TYR A 82 -4.18 2.21 -9.34
N ASP A 83 -3.09 2.08 -8.58
CA ASP A 83 -1.76 1.88 -9.14
C ASP A 83 -1.20 0.48 -8.87
N TYR A 84 -1.44 -0.44 -9.82
CA TYR A 84 -0.94 -1.81 -9.77
C TYR A 84 0.60 -1.92 -9.68
N LYS A 85 1.32 -0.85 -10.04
CA LYS A 85 2.79 -0.77 -10.05
C LYS A 85 3.35 0.11 -8.92
N SER A 86 2.50 0.67 -8.06
CA SER A 86 2.94 1.48 -6.91
C SER A 86 3.98 0.71 -6.12
N VAL A 87 5.03 1.38 -5.65
CA VAL A 87 6.02 0.74 -4.76
C VAL A 87 5.35 0.18 -3.49
N MET A 88 4.18 0.69 -3.13
CA MET A 88 3.37 0.28 -1.99
C MET A 88 2.43 -0.89 -2.32
N HIS A 89 2.37 -1.38 -3.56
CA HIS A 89 1.56 -2.52 -3.93
C HIS A 89 2.33 -3.83 -3.74
N TYR A 90 1.74 -4.77 -3.00
CA TYR A 90 2.29 -6.13 -2.87
C TYR A 90 2.32 -6.89 -4.20
N THR A 91 3.25 -7.83 -4.32
CA THR A 91 3.29 -8.72 -5.48
C THR A 91 2.08 -9.65 -5.51
N ALA A 92 1.75 -10.19 -6.69
CA ALA A 92 0.66 -11.14 -6.86
C ALA A 92 0.74 -12.37 -5.95
N PHE A 93 1.94 -12.71 -5.47
CA PHE A 93 2.25 -13.94 -4.72
C PHE A 93 2.52 -13.69 -3.24
N ALA A 94 2.35 -12.46 -2.75
CA ALA A 94 2.58 -12.15 -1.34
C ALA A 94 1.74 -13.06 -0.43
N TYR A 95 2.37 -13.67 0.58
CA TYR A 95 1.72 -14.60 1.53
C TYR A 95 1.03 -15.82 0.87
N SER A 96 1.52 -16.25 -0.29
CA SER A 96 1.03 -17.47 -0.95
C SER A 96 1.49 -18.72 -0.21
N LYS A 97 0.57 -19.65 0.04
CA LYS A 97 0.88 -20.96 0.66
C LYS A 97 1.16 -22.07 -0.34
N ASN A 98 0.83 -21.86 -1.61
CA ASN A 98 0.81 -22.89 -2.65
C ASN A 98 1.55 -22.46 -3.93
N GLY A 99 2.21 -21.30 -3.92
CA GLY A 99 2.88 -20.75 -5.11
C GLY A 99 1.92 -20.12 -6.12
N GLU A 100 0.61 -20.20 -5.89
CA GLU A 100 -0.42 -19.57 -6.71
C GLU A 100 -0.65 -18.11 -6.28
N PRO A 101 -1.12 -17.22 -7.17
CA PRO A 101 -1.31 -15.82 -6.85
C PRO A 101 -2.39 -15.63 -5.77
N THR A 102 -2.08 -14.82 -4.76
CA THR A 102 -3.03 -14.35 -3.73
C THR A 102 -3.84 -13.14 -4.20
N MET A 103 -3.41 -12.47 -5.26
CA MET A 103 -4.13 -11.38 -5.90
C MET A 103 -4.14 -11.54 -7.42
N THR A 104 -5.24 -11.20 -8.07
CA THR A 104 -5.36 -11.20 -9.54
C THR A 104 -5.99 -9.89 -10.00
N PRO A 105 -5.41 -9.19 -11.00
CA PRO A 105 -6.01 -7.98 -11.54
C PRO A 105 -7.29 -8.33 -12.32
N LYS A 106 -8.36 -7.55 -12.12
CA LYS A 106 -9.63 -7.74 -12.83
C LYS A 106 -9.58 -7.25 -14.28
N PHE A 107 -8.63 -6.37 -14.60
CA PHE A 107 -8.49 -5.80 -15.93
C PHE A 107 -7.20 -6.30 -16.61
N PRO A 108 -7.30 -6.88 -17.83
CA PRO A 108 -6.17 -7.52 -18.53
C PRO A 108 -5.09 -6.55 -19.01
N THR A 109 -5.32 -5.24 -18.96
CA THR A 109 -4.28 -4.23 -19.26
C THR A 109 -3.16 -4.22 -18.22
N SER A 110 -3.37 -4.87 -17.08
CA SER A 110 -2.43 -4.97 -15.97
C SER A 110 -1.94 -6.42 -15.82
N ASN A 111 -1.10 -6.92 -16.73
CA ASN A 111 -0.51 -8.26 -16.56
C ASN A 111 0.48 -8.36 -15.38
N ARG A 112 0.80 -7.25 -14.71
CA ARG A 112 1.76 -7.21 -13.62
C ARG A 112 1.23 -6.38 -12.47
N ILE A 113 1.06 -7.05 -11.32
CA ILE A 113 0.81 -6.46 -10.01
C ILE A 113 2.01 -6.73 -9.11
N GLY A 114 2.40 -5.70 -8.35
CA GLY A 114 3.58 -5.74 -7.51
C GLY A 114 4.52 -4.61 -7.88
N GLY A 115 4.90 -3.84 -6.86
CA GLY A 115 5.55 -2.56 -7.02
C GLY A 115 6.74 -2.54 -7.96
N SER A 116 6.90 -1.39 -8.61
CA SER A 116 8.02 -1.10 -9.47
C SER A 116 9.35 -1.35 -8.73
N PHE A 117 10.13 -2.30 -9.24
CA PHE A 117 11.50 -2.55 -8.75
C PHE A 117 12.46 -1.39 -9.09
N ILE A 118 12.01 -0.43 -9.90
CA ILE A 118 12.80 0.70 -10.39
C ILE A 118 12.67 1.91 -9.44
N GLY A 119 11.55 2.06 -8.72
CA GLY A 119 11.30 3.21 -7.84
C GLY A 119 9.84 3.67 -7.84
N LEU A 120 9.61 4.86 -7.29
CA LEU A 120 8.28 5.48 -7.18
C LEU A 120 7.63 5.69 -8.55
N THR A 121 6.33 5.40 -8.66
CA THR A 121 5.55 5.73 -9.85
C THR A 121 5.17 7.22 -9.87
N SER A 122 4.69 7.72 -11.01
CA SER A 122 4.12 9.06 -11.09
C SER A 122 2.89 9.24 -10.20
N LEU A 123 2.15 8.17 -9.91
CA LEU A 123 1.00 8.20 -8.99
C LEU A 123 1.44 8.21 -7.53
N ASP A 124 2.54 7.52 -7.16
CA ASP A 124 3.14 7.62 -5.83
C ASP A 124 3.53 9.07 -5.51
N PHE A 125 4.19 9.76 -6.46
CA PHE A 125 4.55 11.18 -6.32
C PHE A 125 3.32 12.10 -6.23
N GLN A 126 2.28 11.86 -7.03
CA GLN A 126 1.05 12.64 -6.96
C GLN A 126 0.32 12.47 -5.64
N LYS A 127 0.27 11.25 -5.11
CA LYS A 127 -0.29 10.96 -3.78
C LYS A 127 0.47 11.73 -2.70
N LEU A 128 1.80 11.67 -2.71
CA LEU A 128 2.66 12.43 -1.79
C LEU A 128 2.37 13.93 -1.86
N ASN A 129 2.32 14.48 -3.08
CA ASN A 129 2.06 15.91 -3.29
C ASN A 129 0.66 16.34 -2.84
N ARG A 130 -0.37 15.50 -3.06
CA ARG A 130 -1.74 15.77 -2.60
C ARG A 130 -1.84 15.69 -1.07
N PHE A 131 -1.19 14.71 -0.45
CA PHE A 131 -1.21 14.53 1.01
C PHE A 131 -0.51 15.68 1.75
N TYR A 132 0.71 16.04 1.34
CA TYR A 132 1.47 17.13 1.95
C TYR A 132 1.16 18.53 1.38
N GLN A 133 0.21 18.61 0.44
CA GLN A 133 -0.18 19.86 -0.24
C GLN A 133 1.04 20.61 -0.80
N CYS A 134 1.91 19.87 -1.49
CA CYS A 134 3.11 20.42 -2.10
C CYS A 134 2.72 21.39 -3.23
N SER A 135 2.99 22.69 -3.07
CA SER A 135 3.01 23.63 -4.19
C SER A 135 4.38 23.60 -4.86
N TYR A 136 4.47 23.94 -6.15
CA TYR A 136 5.71 23.96 -6.92
C TYR A 136 6.84 24.76 -6.21
N ASN A 137 6.48 25.80 -5.44
CA ASN A 137 7.41 26.62 -4.65
C ASN A 137 7.90 25.97 -3.34
N LYS A 138 7.24 24.90 -2.85
CA LYS A 138 7.66 24.15 -1.65
C LYS A 138 8.59 22.96 -1.96
N ILE A 139 8.64 22.51 -3.22
CA ILE A 139 9.51 21.39 -3.65
C ILE A 139 10.99 21.74 -3.45
N HIS A 140 11.36 23.00 -3.63
CA HIS A 140 12.73 23.48 -3.40
C HIS A 140 13.15 23.42 -1.92
N PHE A 141 12.20 23.35 -0.99
CA PHE A 141 12.48 23.18 0.44
C PHE A 141 12.70 21.71 0.78
N PHE A 142 11.83 20.81 0.31
CA PHE A 142 11.95 19.36 0.59
C PHE A 142 13.14 18.70 -0.11
N GLN A 143 13.46 19.09 -1.36
CA GLN A 143 14.70 18.62 -2.02
C GLN A 143 15.94 19.08 -1.25
N LYS A 144 15.93 20.30 -0.70
CA LYS A 144 17.05 20.84 0.09
C LYS A 144 17.20 20.13 1.44
N TYR A 145 16.10 19.76 2.10
CA TYR A 145 16.11 19.03 3.37
C TYR A 145 16.53 17.57 3.22
N ILE A 146 16.09 16.87 2.17
CA ILE A 146 16.56 15.49 1.90
C ILE A 146 18.06 15.50 1.58
N PHE A 147 18.56 16.46 0.79
CA PHE A 147 20.00 16.64 0.57
C PHE A 147 20.75 16.95 1.87
N PHE A 148 20.17 17.75 2.78
CA PHE A 148 20.76 18.06 4.08
C PHE A 148 20.84 16.85 5.01
N ILE A 149 19.83 15.97 5.00
CA ILE A 149 19.84 14.73 5.78
C ILE A 149 20.87 13.74 5.22
N GLN A 150 20.96 13.61 3.90
CA GLN A 150 21.97 12.75 3.25
C GLN A 150 23.41 13.24 3.53
N ILE A 151 23.65 14.55 3.52
CA ILE A 151 24.97 15.13 3.83
C ILE A 151 25.33 14.96 5.32
N ASN A 152 24.38 15.17 6.25
CA ASN A 152 24.67 15.02 7.68
C ASN A 152 24.93 13.57 8.10
N ILE A 153 24.26 12.59 7.48
CA ILE A 153 24.58 11.18 7.70
C ILE A 153 26.01 10.87 7.25
N TYR A 154 26.43 11.37 6.09
CA TYR A 154 27.80 11.20 5.58
C TYR A 154 28.88 11.91 6.43
N LEU A 155 28.58 13.07 7.02
CA LEU A 155 29.51 13.80 7.89
C LEU A 155 29.54 13.28 9.34
N SER A 156 28.55 12.51 9.79
CA SER A 156 28.52 11.89 11.12
C SER A 156 29.21 10.52 11.20
N MET A 157 29.64 9.98 10.06
CA MET A 157 30.37 8.71 9.93
C MET A 157 31.85 8.91 9.58
N GLY A 158 32.39 10.13 9.79
CA GLY A 158 33.79 10.50 9.63
C GLY A 158 34.42 10.94 10.94
#